data_AF-A5DVR2-F1
#
_entry.id   AF-A5DVR2-F1
#
_cell.length_a   1.000
_cell.length_b   1.000
_cell.length_c   1.000
_cell.angle_alpha   90.00
_cell.angle_beta   90.00
_cell.angle_gamma   90.00
#
_symmetry.space_group_name_H-M   'P 1'
#
loop_
_entity.id
_entity.type
_entity.pdbx_description
1 polymer ?
#
loop_
_entity_poly.entity_id
_entity_poly.type
_entity_poly.pdbx_seq_one_letter_code
_entity_poly.pdbx_strand_id
1 'polypeptide(L)'
;MGQNEDGSDSKAVQISAEEHWPTMRAVILVVNDEKKDTPSTEGMQTTVKTSDLFQHRVTNVVPARFEEMKQAIITKDFPKFAELTMRDSNQFHATCLDSYPPIFYLNDTSKKIIKIVEKINSDAGEVIAAYTYDAGPNAVIYYDEKDEDKVLGAIYARFGSVNGWNGKKYEVAHTAEELSGVSRVILTSIGNGPQISQESLINESGEPKSN
;
A
#
# COMPACT_ATOMS: atom_id res chain seq x y z
N MET A 1 19.43 -9.43 -5.18
CA MET A 1 19.15 -10.60 -4.32
C MET A 1 20.44 -10.97 -3.63
N GLY A 2 20.34 -11.53 -2.41
CA GLY A 2 21.50 -12.11 -1.76
C GLY A 2 22.09 -13.24 -2.59
N GLN A 3 23.41 -13.25 -2.73
CA GLN A 3 24.19 -14.25 -3.45
C GLN A 3 24.87 -15.22 -2.49
N ASN A 4 25.08 -14.81 -1.23
CA ASN A 4 25.75 -15.65 -0.25
C ASN A 4 24.78 -16.70 0.31
N GLU A 5 25.22 -17.96 0.37
CA GLU A 5 24.41 -19.06 0.89
C GLU A 5 24.01 -18.88 2.36
N ASP A 6 24.81 -18.15 3.13
CA ASP A 6 24.56 -17.83 4.54
C ASP A 6 23.56 -16.69 4.74
N GLY A 7 23.12 -16.04 3.65
CA GLY A 7 22.17 -14.92 3.68
C GLY A 7 22.75 -13.61 4.22
N SER A 8 24.07 -13.52 4.45
CA SER A 8 24.73 -12.34 5.04
C SER A 8 24.57 -11.06 4.23
N ASP A 9 24.26 -11.16 2.93
CA ASP A 9 24.02 -10.04 2.03
C ASP A 9 22.53 -9.77 1.74
N SER A 10 21.62 -10.57 2.31
CA SER A 10 20.17 -10.32 2.27
C SER A 10 19.74 -9.36 3.39
N LYS A 11 19.96 -8.07 3.17
CA LYS A 11 19.71 -7.00 4.16
C LYS A 11 19.00 -5.79 3.58
N ALA A 12 18.39 -4.99 4.46
CA ALA A 12 17.83 -3.71 4.09
C ALA A 12 18.94 -2.67 3.81
N VAL A 13 18.75 -1.86 2.76
CA VAL A 13 19.58 -0.71 2.44
C VAL A 13 18.66 0.45 2.08
N GLN A 14 18.91 1.62 2.66
CA GLN A 14 18.11 2.81 2.38
C GLN A 14 18.36 3.29 0.93
N ILE A 15 17.28 3.50 0.17
CA ILE A 15 17.37 4.07 -1.18
C ILE A 15 17.51 5.58 -1.12
N SER A 16 16.70 6.25 -0.30
CA SER A 16 16.72 7.69 -0.08
C SER A 16 16.16 8.02 1.30
N ALA A 17 16.57 9.14 1.87
CA ALA A 17 16.06 9.64 3.15
C ALA A 17 14.68 10.29 3.00
N GLU A 18 13.96 10.53 4.10
CA GLU A 18 12.61 11.10 4.05
C GLU A 18 12.58 12.50 3.43
N GLU A 19 13.63 13.28 3.68
CA GLU A 19 13.82 14.65 3.19
C GLU A 19 14.02 14.69 1.67
N HIS A 20 14.31 13.54 1.06
CA HIS A 20 14.38 13.42 -0.38
C HIS A 20 13.01 13.64 -1.02
N TRP A 21 11.94 13.04 -0.50
CA TRP A 21 10.60 13.20 -1.09
C TRP A 21 9.54 13.52 -0.03
N PRO A 22 9.63 14.70 0.61
CA PRO A 22 8.84 15.04 1.80
C PRO A 22 7.36 15.29 1.49
N THR A 23 6.99 15.44 0.21
CA THR A 23 5.61 15.64 -0.26
C THR A 23 4.86 14.33 -0.47
N MET A 24 5.51 13.17 -0.36
CA MET A 24 4.83 11.88 -0.50
C MET A 24 3.85 11.68 0.67
N ARG A 25 2.60 11.36 0.33
CA ARG A 25 1.50 11.10 1.26
C ARG A 25 0.91 9.73 1.02
N ALA A 26 0.23 9.20 2.03
CA ALA A 26 -0.54 7.98 1.92
C ALA A 26 -1.88 8.10 2.66
N VAL A 27 -2.94 7.58 2.03
CA VAL A 27 -4.20 7.28 2.71
C VAL A 27 -4.41 5.78 2.76
N ILE A 28 -4.69 5.26 3.96
CA ILE A 28 -5.01 3.85 4.19
C ILE A 28 -6.52 3.75 4.39
N LEU A 29 -7.17 2.94 3.55
CA LEU A 29 -8.57 2.57 3.68
C LEU A 29 -8.62 1.19 4.34
N VAL A 30 -8.98 1.17 5.62
CA VAL A 30 -9.16 -0.07 6.38
C VAL A 30 -10.48 -0.69 5.95
N VAL A 31 -10.40 -1.75 5.15
CA VAL A 31 -11.55 -2.45 4.59
C VAL A 31 -12.08 -3.45 5.62
N ASN A 32 -13.40 -3.50 5.76
CA ASN A 32 -14.07 -4.51 6.57
C ASN A 32 -13.78 -5.88 5.97
N ASP A 33 -13.11 -6.71 6.74
CA ASP A 33 -12.79 -8.07 6.35
C ASP A 33 -13.39 -9.05 7.35
N GLU A 34 -14.13 -10.02 6.84
CA GLU A 34 -14.47 -11.20 7.62
C GLU A 34 -13.18 -12.03 7.69
N LYS A 35 -12.49 -11.93 8.82
CA LYS A 35 -11.31 -12.71 9.24
C LYS A 35 -10.49 -13.33 8.09
N LYS A 36 -9.37 -12.68 7.74
CA LYS A 36 -8.33 -13.17 6.82
C LYS A 36 -8.22 -14.71 6.76
N ASP A 37 -8.61 -15.28 5.62
CA ASP A 37 -8.65 -16.74 5.42
C ASP A 37 -7.26 -17.39 5.41
N THR A 38 -6.23 -16.71 4.86
CA THR A 38 -4.88 -17.28 4.71
C THR A 38 -3.80 -16.33 5.24
N PRO A 39 -3.07 -16.69 6.32
CA PRO A 39 -1.90 -15.94 6.81
C PRO A 39 -0.83 -15.77 5.71
N SER A 40 -0.07 -14.66 5.73
CA SER A 40 0.92 -14.36 4.68
C SER A 40 2.03 -15.42 4.59
N THR A 41 2.48 -15.97 5.72
CA THR A 41 3.51 -17.02 5.77
C THR A 41 3.06 -18.29 5.05
N GLU A 42 1.82 -18.72 5.28
CA GLU A 42 1.26 -19.89 4.61
C GLU A 42 0.98 -19.61 3.13
N GLY A 43 0.41 -18.44 2.84
CA GLY A 43 0.11 -18.01 1.49
C GLY A 43 1.35 -17.95 0.59
N MET A 44 2.43 -17.31 1.04
CA MET A 44 3.65 -17.20 0.25
C MET A 44 4.27 -18.56 -0.04
N GLN A 45 4.30 -19.49 0.93
CA GLN A 45 4.84 -20.83 0.73
C GLN A 45 4.01 -21.65 -0.26
N THR A 46 2.69 -21.47 -0.22
CA THR A 46 1.78 -22.07 -1.19
C THR A 46 2.04 -21.52 -2.59
N THR A 47 2.17 -20.20 -2.74
CA THR A 47 2.51 -19.57 -4.03
C THR A 47 3.84 -20.07 -4.59
N VAL A 48 4.90 -20.13 -3.78
CA VAL A 48 6.20 -20.68 -4.24
C VAL A 48 6.08 -22.11 -4.77
N LYS A 49 5.27 -22.94 -4.11
CA LYS A 49 5.13 -24.36 -4.45
C LYS A 49 4.21 -24.64 -5.64
N THR A 50 3.25 -23.76 -5.92
CA THR A 50 2.10 -24.11 -6.78
C THR A 50 1.79 -23.12 -7.89
N SER A 51 2.24 -21.87 -7.82
CA SER A 51 1.99 -20.88 -8.89
C SER A 51 3.02 -21.02 -10.01
N ASP A 52 2.57 -21.37 -11.20
CA ASP A 52 3.39 -21.41 -12.41
C ASP A 52 3.86 -20.00 -12.82
N LEU A 53 3.06 -18.97 -12.55
CA LEU A 53 3.40 -17.58 -12.86
C LEU A 53 4.46 -16.99 -11.92
N PHE A 54 4.59 -17.51 -10.70
CA PHE A 54 5.47 -16.94 -9.68
C PHE A 54 6.95 -17.00 -10.07
N GLN A 55 7.39 -18.09 -10.71
CA GLN A 55 8.79 -18.22 -11.16
C GLN A 55 9.17 -17.12 -12.14
N HIS A 56 8.31 -16.84 -13.13
CA HIS A 56 8.55 -15.76 -14.07
C HIS A 56 8.60 -14.38 -13.40
N ARG A 57 7.72 -14.15 -12.41
CA ARG A 57 7.71 -12.90 -11.62
C ARG A 57 9.06 -12.66 -10.94
N VAL A 58 9.59 -13.65 -10.23
CA VAL A 58 10.84 -13.48 -9.45
C VAL A 58 12.09 -13.40 -10.33
N THR A 59 12.14 -14.13 -11.45
CA THR A 59 13.35 -14.15 -12.29
C THR A 59 13.40 -13.01 -13.30
N ASN A 60 12.26 -12.56 -13.83
CA ASN A 60 12.24 -11.63 -14.97
C ASN A 60 11.58 -10.29 -14.68
N VAL A 61 10.57 -10.26 -13.80
CA VAL A 61 9.76 -9.04 -13.61
C VAL A 61 10.29 -8.19 -12.47
N VAL A 62 10.48 -8.77 -11.28
CA VAL A 62 10.90 -8.05 -10.08
C VAL A 62 12.28 -7.42 -10.23
N PRO A 63 13.32 -8.07 -10.80
CA PRO A 63 14.65 -7.45 -10.93
C PRO A 63 14.63 -6.16 -11.76
N ALA A 64 13.92 -6.14 -12.89
CA ALA A 64 13.79 -4.95 -13.72
C ALA A 64 12.97 -3.85 -13.00
N ARG A 65 11.81 -4.21 -12.44
CA ARG A 65 10.95 -3.27 -11.70
C ARG A 65 11.65 -2.66 -10.50
N PHE A 66 12.52 -3.41 -9.82
CA PHE A 66 13.29 -2.90 -8.69
C PHE A 66 14.19 -1.73 -9.10
N GLU A 67 14.96 -1.87 -10.19
CA GLU A 67 15.81 -0.79 -10.69
C GLU A 67 14.98 0.40 -11.21
N GLU A 68 13.87 0.14 -11.92
CA GLU A 68 12.97 1.20 -12.38
C GLU A 68 12.33 1.97 -11.21
N MET A 69 11.89 1.26 -10.16
CA MET A 69 11.29 1.87 -8.97
C MET A 69 12.31 2.70 -8.21
N LYS A 70 13.52 2.16 -8.02
CA LYS A 70 14.63 2.88 -7.39
C LYS A 70 14.93 4.18 -8.14
N GLN A 71 14.97 4.13 -9.47
CA GLN A 71 15.19 5.33 -10.28
C GLN A 71 14.04 6.33 -10.12
N ALA A 72 12.78 5.87 -10.16
CA ALA A 72 11.61 6.72 -9.97
C ALA A 72 11.62 7.44 -8.62
N ILE A 73 12.06 6.77 -7.55
CA ILE A 73 12.25 7.38 -6.22
C ILE A 73 13.36 8.44 -6.27
N ILE A 74 14.52 8.12 -6.84
CA ILE A 74 15.66 9.05 -6.92
C ILE A 74 15.30 10.31 -7.72
N THR A 75 14.55 10.17 -8.81
CA THR A 75 14.15 11.31 -9.66
C THR A 75 12.83 11.95 -9.25
N LYS A 76 12.16 11.44 -8.21
CA LYS A 76 10.82 11.87 -7.77
C LYS A 76 9.78 11.85 -8.91
N ASP A 77 9.88 10.83 -9.76
CA ASP A 77 8.96 10.60 -10.88
C ASP A 77 7.70 9.91 -10.35
N PHE A 78 6.73 10.70 -9.91
CA PHE A 78 5.48 10.20 -9.36
C PHE A 78 4.72 9.31 -10.36
N PRO A 79 4.50 9.70 -11.63
CA PRO A 79 3.79 8.85 -12.59
C PRO A 79 4.44 7.47 -12.75
N LYS A 80 5.78 7.40 -12.86
CA LYS A 80 6.48 6.12 -12.98
C LYS A 80 6.42 5.30 -11.69
N PHE A 81 6.62 5.95 -10.53
CA PHE A 81 6.45 5.33 -9.21
C PHE A 81 5.05 4.71 -9.06
N ALA A 82 4.02 5.47 -9.43
CA ALA A 82 2.62 5.08 -9.32
C ALA A 82 2.27 3.89 -10.22
N GLU A 83 2.69 3.93 -11.50
CA GLU A 83 2.48 2.83 -12.44
C GLU A 83 3.12 1.54 -11.92
N LEU A 84 4.39 1.60 -11.50
CA LEU A 84 5.11 0.44 -10.98
C LEU A 84 4.44 -0.12 -9.73
N THR A 85 4.01 0.74 -8.82
CA THR A 85 3.34 0.37 -7.57
C THR A 85 2.04 -0.40 -7.84
N MET A 86 1.16 0.14 -8.68
CA MET A 86 -0.12 -0.50 -9.02
C MET A 86 0.09 -1.81 -9.77
N ARG A 87 1.02 -1.84 -10.74
CA ARG A 87 1.33 -3.06 -11.51
C ARG A 87 1.97 -4.15 -10.67
N ASP A 88 2.77 -3.79 -9.67
CA ASP A 88 3.40 -4.78 -8.80
C ASP A 88 2.43 -5.34 -7.76
N SER A 89 1.56 -4.49 -7.19
CA SER A 89 0.44 -4.95 -6.36
C SER A 89 -0.47 -5.92 -7.12
N ASN A 90 -0.90 -5.55 -8.33
CA ASN A 90 -1.75 -6.40 -9.16
C ASN A 90 -1.09 -7.74 -9.50
N GLN A 91 0.21 -7.75 -9.82
CA GLN A 91 0.91 -8.98 -10.16
C GLN A 91 1.17 -9.86 -8.93
N PHE A 92 1.41 -9.28 -7.76
CA PHE A 92 1.43 -10.03 -6.50
C PHE A 92 0.12 -10.79 -6.29
N HIS A 93 -1.02 -10.09 -6.34
CA HIS A 93 -2.34 -10.74 -6.21
C HIS A 93 -2.66 -11.73 -7.33
N ALA A 94 -2.14 -11.51 -8.54
CA ALA A 94 -2.25 -12.49 -9.64
C ALA A 94 -1.52 -13.80 -9.32
N THR A 95 -0.33 -13.75 -8.70
CA THR A 95 0.38 -14.97 -8.27
C THR A 95 -0.32 -15.67 -7.09
N CYS A 96 -1.00 -14.92 -6.22
CA CYS A 96 -1.87 -15.50 -5.19
C CYS A 96 -3.07 -16.24 -5.82
N LEU A 97 -3.70 -15.66 -6.83
CA LEU A 97 -4.81 -16.28 -7.56
C LEU A 97 -4.38 -17.53 -8.34
N ASP A 98 -3.16 -17.54 -8.87
CA ASP A 98 -2.55 -18.66 -9.60
C ASP A 98 -2.06 -19.80 -8.69
N SER A 99 -2.08 -19.61 -7.37
CA SER A 99 -1.72 -20.65 -6.40
C SER A 99 -2.79 -21.74 -6.30
N TYR A 100 -2.46 -22.93 -5.76
CA TYR A 100 -3.43 -24.01 -5.55
C TYR A 100 -3.39 -24.56 -4.11
N PRO A 101 -4.48 -24.45 -3.32
CA PRO A 101 -5.72 -23.70 -3.62
C PRO A 101 -5.49 -22.19 -3.87
N PRO A 102 -6.38 -21.52 -4.62
CA PRO A 102 -6.23 -20.10 -4.92
C PRO A 102 -6.36 -19.24 -3.65
N ILE A 103 -5.54 -18.20 -3.57
CA ILE A 103 -5.51 -17.28 -2.43
C ILE A 103 -6.17 -15.97 -2.84
N PHE A 104 -7.20 -15.55 -2.11
CA PHE A 104 -7.92 -14.30 -2.34
C PHE A 104 -7.70 -13.33 -1.18
N TYR A 105 -6.92 -12.29 -1.42
CA TYR A 105 -6.78 -11.17 -0.47
C TYR A 105 -7.66 -9.98 -0.80
N LEU A 106 -7.93 -9.75 -2.09
CA LEU A 106 -8.75 -8.63 -2.54
C LEU A 106 -10.23 -9.03 -2.55
N ASN A 107 -11.06 -8.22 -1.92
CA ASN A 107 -12.51 -8.35 -1.97
C ASN A 107 -13.13 -7.31 -2.93
N ASP A 108 -14.46 -7.28 -2.98
CA ASP A 108 -15.16 -6.36 -3.89
C ASP A 108 -14.99 -4.89 -3.52
N THR A 109 -14.78 -4.57 -2.24
CA THR A 109 -14.43 -3.21 -1.80
C THR A 109 -13.06 -2.82 -2.34
N SER A 110 -12.06 -3.71 -2.27
CA SER A 110 -10.73 -3.48 -2.86
C SER A 110 -10.84 -3.20 -4.37
N LYS A 111 -11.63 -3.99 -5.11
CA LYS A 111 -11.85 -3.78 -6.56
C LYS A 111 -12.54 -2.44 -6.86
N LYS A 112 -13.49 -2.01 -6.02
CA LYS A 112 -14.12 -0.68 -6.15
C LYS A 112 -13.11 0.44 -5.93
N ILE A 113 -12.22 0.31 -4.94
CA ILE A 113 -11.16 1.28 -4.67
C ILE A 113 -10.17 1.38 -5.84
N ILE A 114 -9.78 0.25 -6.44
CA ILE A 114 -8.97 0.25 -7.69
C ILE A 114 -9.66 1.11 -8.77
N LYS A 115 -10.95 0.88 -9.04
CA LYS A 115 -11.71 1.65 -10.04
C LYS A 115 -11.79 3.14 -9.71
N ILE A 116 -11.84 3.50 -8.43
CA ILE A 116 -11.85 4.91 -8.00
C ILE A 116 -10.51 5.56 -8.33
N VAL A 117 -9.38 4.92 -8.00
CA VAL A 117 -8.05 5.46 -8.28
C VAL A 117 -7.77 5.56 -9.78
N GLU A 118 -8.14 4.54 -10.57
CA GLU A 118 -8.03 4.62 -12.03
C GLU A 118 -8.86 5.78 -12.60
N LYS A 119 -10.07 6.02 -12.05
CA LYS A 119 -10.90 7.16 -12.44
C LYS A 119 -10.29 8.50 -12.01
N ILE A 120 -9.68 8.60 -10.83
CA ILE A 120 -8.97 9.80 -10.38
C ILE A 120 -7.88 10.17 -11.38
N ASN A 121 -7.05 9.20 -11.78
CA ASN A 121 -5.99 9.42 -12.75
C ASN A 121 -6.55 9.80 -14.14
N SER A 122 -7.62 9.11 -14.58
CA SER A 122 -8.28 9.43 -15.85
C SER A 122 -8.88 10.83 -15.88
N ASP A 123 -9.54 11.27 -14.81
CA ASP A 123 -10.18 12.59 -14.72
C ASP A 123 -9.13 13.71 -14.61
N ALA A 124 -7.98 13.43 -13.99
CA ALA A 124 -6.86 14.38 -13.89
C ALA A 124 -6.08 14.52 -15.21
N GLY A 125 -6.16 13.52 -16.10
CA GLY A 125 -5.35 13.47 -17.33
C GLY A 125 -3.88 13.10 -17.11
N GLU A 126 -3.51 12.76 -15.88
CA GLU A 126 -2.18 12.32 -15.45
C GLU A 126 -2.29 11.36 -14.25
N VAL A 127 -1.24 10.58 -14.00
CA VAL A 127 -1.21 9.62 -12.88
C VAL A 127 -0.82 10.36 -11.60
N ILE A 128 -1.80 10.62 -10.73
CA ILE A 128 -1.65 11.39 -9.47
C ILE A 128 -1.95 10.57 -8.21
N ALA A 129 -2.45 9.35 -8.37
CA ALA A 129 -2.69 8.42 -7.27
C ALA A 129 -2.27 6.99 -7.65
N ALA A 130 -1.76 6.25 -6.67
CA ALA A 130 -1.31 4.86 -6.83
C ALA A 130 -1.84 3.98 -5.71
N TYR A 131 -2.64 2.95 -6.03
CA TYR A 131 -3.04 1.95 -5.05
C TYR A 131 -1.98 0.86 -4.90
N THR A 132 -1.89 0.31 -3.68
CA THR A 132 -1.25 -0.98 -3.41
C THR A 132 -2.00 -1.71 -2.29
N TYR A 133 -1.84 -3.02 -2.27
CA TYR A 133 -2.50 -3.95 -1.36
C TYR A 133 -1.49 -5.03 -0.95
N ASP A 134 -1.39 -5.27 0.35
CA ASP A 134 -0.63 -6.38 0.93
C ASP A 134 -1.49 -7.66 1.01
N ALA A 135 -1.18 -8.56 1.94
CA ALA A 135 -1.93 -9.77 2.21
C ALA A 135 -3.25 -9.49 2.98
N GLY A 136 -4.16 -8.74 2.37
CA GLY A 136 -5.50 -8.41 2.86
C GLY A 136 -6.19 -7.35 2.01
N PRO A 137 -7.45 -6.99 2.32
CA PRO A 137 -8.24 -6.13 1.44
C PRO A 137 -8.00 -4.63 1.65
N ASN A 138 -7.22 -4.23 2.66
CA ASN A 138 -6.91 -2.83 2.96
C ASN A 138 -6.16 -2.18 1.80
N ALA A 139 -6.66 -1.02 1.36
CA ALA A 139 -5.99 -0.25 0.31
C ALA A 139 -5.04 0.76 0.94
N VAL A 140 -3.82 0.86 0.41
CA VAL A 140 -2.93 2.01 0.60
C VAL A 140 -2.91 2.79 -0.70
N ILE A 141 -3.17 4.09 -0.65
CA ILE A 141 -3.14 4.95 -1.82
C ILE A 141 -2.08 6.02 -1.61
N TYR A 142 -1.04 5.99 -2.42
CA TYR A 142 -0.01 7.04 -2.47
C TYR A 142 -0.44 8.17 -3.38
N TYR A 143 -0.07 9.39 -3.00
CA TYR A 143 -0.25 10.61 -3.78
C TYR A 143 0.81 11.64 -3.36
N ASP A 144 1.11 12.60 -4.24
CA ASP A 144 1.92 13.76 -3.87
C ASP A 144 1.03 14.83 -3.23
N GLU A 145 1.52 15.53 -2.21
CA GLU A 145 0.77 16.55 -1.45
C GLU A 145 0.09 17.59 -2.34
N LYS A 146 0.70 17.97 -3.48
CA LYS A 146 0.11 18.93 -4.43
C LYS A 146 -1.24 18.47 -5.01
N ASP A 147 -1.50 17.16 -5.02
CA ASP A 147 -2.71 16.54 -5.58
C ASP A 147 -3.70 16.10 -4.50
N GLU A 148 -3.46 16.43 -3.22
CA GLU A 148 -4.27 15.99 -2.09
C GLU A 148 -5.76 16.25 -2.29
N ASP A 149 -6.15 17.47 -2.68
CA ASP A 149 -7.56 17.83 -2.82
C ASP A 149 -8.27 17.03 -3.92
N LYS A 150 -7.58 16.73 -5.02
CA LYS A 150 -8.14 15.91 -6.12
C LYS A 150 -8.31 14.46 -5.66
N VAL A 151 -7.28 13.89 -5.04
CA VAL A 151 -7.24 12.48 -4.64
C VAL A 151 -8.18 12.24 -3.46
N LEU A 152 -8.00 12.98 -2.37
CA LEU A 152 -8.81 12.82 -1.17
C LEU A 152 -10.23 13.35 -1.36
N GLY A 153 -10.46 14.36 -2.20
CA GLY A 153 -11.84 14.78 -2.55
C GLY A 153 -12.64 13.66 -3.19
N ALA A 154 -12.07 12.94 -4.15
CA ALA A 154 -12.74 11.82 -4.81
C ALA A 154 -12.99 10.61 -3.87
N ILE A 155 -12.09 10.37 -2.91
CA ILE A 155 -12.23 9.31 -1.89
C ILE A 155 -13.25 9.74 -0.82
N TYR A 156 -13.16 10.98 -0.34
CA TYR A 156 -14.07 11.57 0.65
C TYR A 156 -15.50 11.62 0.14
N ALA A 157 -15.71 11.85 -1.16
CA ALA A 157 -17.01 11.75 -1.81
C ALA A 157 -17.73 10.40 -1.61
N ARG A 158 -16.97 9.33 -1.33
CA ARG A 158 -17.49 7.97 -1.17
C ARG A 158 -17.41 7.43 0.25
N PHE A 159 -16.47 7.94 1.05
CA PHE A 159 -16.18 7.45 2.40
C PHE A 159 -16.12 8.57 3.45
N GLY A 160 -16.72 9.73 3.17
CA GLY A 160 -16.67 10.91 4.05
C GLY A 160 -17.33 10.73 5.42
N SER A 161 -18.21 9.74 5.57
CA SER A 161 -18.82 9.35 6.85
C SER A 161 -17.93 8.48 7.72
N VAL A 162 -16.85 7.92 7.16
CA VAL A 162 -15.92 7.03 7.86
C VAL A 162 -15.01 7.83 8.78
N ASN A 163 -14.72 7.30 9.98
CA ASN A 163 -13.81 7.95 10.91
C ASN A 163 -12.36 7.96 10.41
N GLY A 164 -11.59 8.98 10.81
CA GLY A 164 -10.14 9.06 10.57
C GLY A 164 -9.66 10.10 9.55
N TRP A 165 -10.57 10.99 9.11
CA TRP A 165 -10.21 12.18 8.31
C TRP A 165 -9.51 13.29 9.10
N ASN A 166 -9.31 13.12 10.42
CA ASN A 166 -8.63 14.08 11.31
C ASN A 166 -9.19 15.51 11.21
N GLY A 167 -10.51 15.63 11.04
CA GLY A 167 -11.20 16.93 10.89
C GLY A 167 -11.11 17.56 9.50
N LYS A 168 -10.33 16.99 8.58
CA LYS A 168 -10.30 17.43 7.17
C LYS A 168 -11.65 17.16 6.50
N LYS A 169 -12.07 18.10 5.65
CA LYS A 169 -13.26 17.99 4.80
C LYS A 169 -12.86 18.41 3.39
N TYR A 170 -13.41 17.73 2.41
CA TYR A 170 -13.14 18.01 1.00
C TYR A 170 -14.44 18.38 0.29
N GLU A 171 -14.33 19.26 -0.72
CA GLU A 171 -15.45 19.57 -1.58
C GLU A 171 -15.80 18.36 -2.44
N VAL A 172 -17.07 17.95 -2.40
CA VAL A 172 -17.56 16.81 -3.17
C VAL A 172 -18.23 17.33 -4.43
N ALA A 173 -17.52 17.27 -5.55
CA ALA A 173 -18.07 17.60 -6.85
C ALA A 173 -19.06 16.50 -7.29
N HIS A 174 -20.35 16.84 -7.30
CA HIS A 174 -21.49 15.99 -7.64
C HIS A 174 -21.79 14.82 -6.67
N THR A 175 -23.04 14.34 -6.71
CA THR A 175 -23.54 13.22 -5.92
C THR A 175 -22.83 11.93 -6.30
N ALA A 176 -21.66 11.67 -5.71
CA ALA A 176 -21.08 10.34 -5.70
C ALA A 176 -21.90 9.45 -4.74
N GLU A 177 -22.16 8.22 -5.15
CA GLU A 177 -22.77 7.23 -4.27
C GLU A 177 -21.80 6.92 -3.12
N GLU A 178 -22.30 7.04 -1.89
CA GLU A 178 -21.56 6.65 -0.70
C GLU A 178 -21.36 5.13 -0.69
N LEU A 179 -20.14 4.68 -0.41
CA LEU A 179 -19.78 3.27 -0.45
C LEU A 179 -19.56 2.74 0.96
N SER A 180 -20.09 1.55 1.23
CA SER A 180 -19.78 0.79 2.43
C SER A 180 -18.54 -0.09 2.24
N GLY A 181 -18.06 -0.69 3.33
CA GLY A 181 -16.96 -1.65 3.31
C GLY A 181 -15.62 -1.09 3.78
N VAL A 182 -15.52 0.20 4.10
CA VAL A 182 -14.36 0.80 4.79
C VAL A 182 -14.77 1.17 6.22
N SER A 183 -14.05 0.68 7.24
CA SER A 183 -14.31 0.99 8.66
C SER A 183 -13.55 2.21 9.15
N ARG A 184 -12.37 2.48 8.58
CA ARG A 184 -11.49 3.55 9.04
C ARG A 184 -10.62 4.08 7.91
N VAL A 185 -10.37 5.38 7.96
CA VAL A 185 -9.37 6.08 7.15
C VAL A 185 -8.15 6.39 8.02
N ILE A 186 -6.95 6.28 7.48
CA ILE A 186 -5.72 6.75 8.14
C ILE A 186 -4.96 7.60 7.13
N LEU A 187 -4.81 8.89 7.45
CA LEU A 187 -3.99 9.82 6.67
C LEU A 187 -2.58 9.85 7.26
N THR A 188 -1.56 9.67 6.43
CA THR A 188 -0.16 9.64 6.86
C THR A 188 0.79 10.11 5.75
N SER A 189 2.08 10.14 6.03
CA SER A 189 3.15 10.57 5.13
C SER A 189 4.36 9.66 5.24
N ILE A 190 5.35 9.88 4.38
CA ILE A 190 6.70 9.38 4.62
C ILE A 190 7.18 9.84 6.01
N GLY A 191 8.01 9.03 6.67
CA GLY A 191 8.50 9.31 8.02
C GLY A 191 9.82 8.60 8.34
N ASN A 192 10.34 8.95 9.51
CA ASN A 192 11.63 8.51 9.99
C ASN A 192 11.66 7.02 10.36
N GLY A 193 12.89 6.48 10.45
CA GLY A 193 13.13 5.16 11.03
C GLY A 193 12.88 5.11 12.55
N PRO A 194 13.19 3.98 13.20
CA PRO A 194 13.01 3.83 14.65
C PRO A 194 13.66 4.96 15.46
N GLN A 195 12.92 5.49 16.43
CA GLN A 195 13.35 6.58 17.31
C GLN A 195 13.53 6.11 18.75
N ILE A 196 14.56 6.62 19.43
CA ILE A 196 14.73 6.42 20.87
C ILE A 196 13.75 7.34 21.60
N SER A 197 12.91 6.78 22.47
CA SER A 197 11.97 7.52 23.31
C SER A 197 12.37 7.45 24.78
N GLN A 198 12.01 8.48 25.55
CA GLN A 198 12.05 8.46 27.02
C GLN A 198 10.83 7.77 27.62
N GLU A 199 9.82 7.46 26.80
CA GLU A 199 8.66 6.70 27.21
C GLU A 199 9.06 5.23 27.42
N SER A 200 8.72 4.69 28.60
CA SER A 200 8.86 3.28 28.91
C SER A 200 7.48 2.65 29.07
N LEU A 201 7.26 1.51 28.41
CA LEU A 201 6.09 0.65 28.62
C LEU A 201 6.24 -0.25 29.85
N ILE A 202 7.37 -0.17 30.55
CA ILE A 202 7.71 -0.98 31.73
C ILE A 202 7.78 -0.07 32.96
N ASN A 203 7.17 -0.49 34.06
CA ASN A 203 7.19 0.20 35.36
C ASN A 203 8.52 -0.03 36.11
N GLU A 204 8.68 0.59 37.28
CA GLU A 204 9.90 0.46 38.09
C GLU A 204 10.14 -0.97 38.60
N SER A 205 9.10 -1.81 38.62
CA SER A 205 9.16 -3.22 39.03
C SER A 205 9.50 -4.17 37.88
N GLY A 206 9.68 -3.66 36.65
CA GLY A 206 9.98 -4.50 35.48
C GLY A 206 8.75 -5.11 34.81
N GLU A 207 7.54 -4.68 35.18
CA GLU A 207 6.28 -5.19 34.63
C GLU A 207 5.69 -4.23 33.59
N PRO A 208 4.86 -4.72 32.65
CA PRO A 208 4.13 -3.85 31.74
C PRO A 208 3.30 -2.83 32.52
N LYS A 209 3.38 -1.55 32.15
CA LYS A 209 2.45 -0.54 32.67
C LYS A 209 1.05 -0.93 32.23
N SER A 210 0.14 -1.08 33.19
CA SER A 210 -1.29 -1.13 32.91
C SER A 210 -1.74 0.27 32.49
N ASN A 211 -2.31 0.36 31.29
CA ASN A 211 -2.93 1.58 30.75
C ASN A 211 -4.07 2.08 31.65
#